data_AF-A0A5C5GGZ5-F1
#
_entry.id   AF-A0A5C5GGZ5-F1
#
_cell.length_a   1.000
_cell.length_b   1.000
_cell.length_c   1.000
_cell.angle_alpha   90.00
_cell.angle_beta   90.00
_cell.angle_gamma   90.00
#
_symmetry.space_group_name_H-M   'P 1'
#
loop_
_entity.id
_entity.type
_entity.pdbx_description
1 polymer ?
#
loop_
_entity_poly.entity_id
_entity_poly.type
_entity_poly.pdbx_seq_one_letter_code
_entity_poly.pdbx_strand_id
1 'polypeptide(L)' 'MKWLAPLTLLAACATEAVVPVDVPDVVRANLPEGVPISDTLQLNDGCWAYYYQIDVILSIEGPSGQRICT' A
#
# COMPACT_ATOMS: atom_id res chain seq x y z
N MET A 1 -21.74 -2.02 48.27
CA MET A 1 -20.67 -1.71 47.32
C MET A 1 -20.83 -2.61 46.10
N LYS A 2 -21.40 -2.10 45.00
CA LYS A 2 -21.65 -2.86 43.76
C LYS A 2 -20.70 -2.30 42.70
N TRP A 3 -19.60 -3.00 42.45
CA TRP A 3 -18.68 -2.70 41.34
C TRP A 3 -19.21 -3.44 40.11
N LEU A 4 -19.77 -2.70 39.16
CA LEU A 4 -20.14 -3.22 37.84
C LEU A 4 -18.94 -3.02 36.93
N ALA A 5 -18.37 -4.15 36.50
CA ALA A 5 -17.24 -4.26 35.61
C ALA A 5 -17.44 -3.46 34.30
N PRO A 6 -16.36 -2.90 33.73
CA PRO A 6 -16.45 -2.14 32.49
C PRO A 6 -16.92 -3.05 31.36
N LEU A 7 -18.01 -2.64 30.69
CA LEU A 7 -18.44 -3.25 29.44
C LEU A 7 -17.25 -3.24 28.48
N THR A 8 -16.85 -4.45 28.12
CA THR A 8 -15.91 -4.82 27.07
C THR A 8 -15.93 -3.85 25.89
N LEU A 9 -14.82 -3.13 25.70
CA LEU A 9 -14.46 -2.56 24.42
C LEU A 9 -14.41 -3.71 23.42
N LEU A 10 -15.46 -3.86 22.60
CA LEU A 10 -15.35 -4.63 21.37
C LEU A 10 -14.33 -3.89 20.50
N ALA A 11 -13.14 -4.47 20.41
CA ALA A 11 -12.14 -4.11 19.43
C ALA A 11 -12.83 -4.16 18.06
N ALA A 12 -13.10 -2.98 17.50
CA ALA A 12 -13.42 -2.86 16.09
C ALA A 12 -12.19 -3.35 15.33
N CYS A 13 -12.23 -4.62 14.91
CA CYS A 13 -11.31 -5.13 13.91
C CYS A 13 -11.70 -4.39 12.63
N ALA A 14 -11.12 -3.20 12.42
CA ALA A 14 -11.13 -2.52 11.15
C ALA A 14 -10.32 -3.42 10.22
N THR A 15 -10.98 -4.38 9.58
CA THR A 15 -10.40 -5.10 8.47
C THR A 15 -10.27 -4.07 7.37
N GLU A 16 -9.07 -3.51 7.23
CA GLU A 16 -8.74 -2.60 6.14
C GLU A 16 -9.07 -3.36 4.85
N ALA A 17 -10.21 -3.02 4.26
CA ALA A 17 -10.60 -3.55 2.98
C ALA A 17 -9.51 -3.09 2.01
N VAL A 18 -8.66 -4.03 1.59
CA VAL A 18 -7.70 -3.81 0.51
C VAL A 18 -8.52 -3.51 -0.73
N VAL A 19 -8.79 -2.23 -0.96
CA VAL A 19 -9.42 -1.77 -2.19
C VAL A 19 -8.44 -2.17 -3.29
N PRO A 20 -8.86 -2.95 -4.30
CA PRO A 20 -8.00 -3.23 -5.43
C PRO A 20 -7.71 -1.88 -6.11
N VAL A 21 -6.52 -1.35 -5.86
CA VAL A 21 -6.07 -0.13 -6.51
C VAL A 21 -5.82 -0.51 -7.96
N ASP A 22 -6.59 0.07 -8.88
CA ASP A 22 -6.32 -0.13 -10.31
C ASP A 22 -4.98 0.54 -10.63
N VAL A 23 -3.96 -0.29 -10.80
CA VAL A 23 -2.59 0.16 -11.05
C VAL A 23 -2.52 0.76 -12.46
N PRO A 24 -2.20 2.05 -12.65
CA PRO A 24 -2.18 2.67 -13.98
C PRO A 24 -1.23 1.97 -14.96
N ASP A 25 -1.54 1.97 -16.25
CA ASP A 25 -0.70 1.33 -17.28
C ASP A 25 0.74 1.86 -17.31
N VAL A 26 0.92 3.14 -17.00
CA VAL A 26 2.26 3.75 -16.89
C VAL A 26 3.06 3.15 -15.73
N VAL A 27 2.41 2.78 -14.62
CA VAL A 27 3.05 2.11 -13.49
C VAL A 27 3.35 0.66 -13.87
N ARG A 28 2.40 -0.03 -14.51
CA ARG A 28 2.58 -1.41 -15.02
C ARG A 28 3.77 -1.50 -15.99
N ALA A 29 3.95 -0.49 -16.84
CA ALA A 29 5.02 -0.44 -17.85
C ALA A 29 6.41 -0.11 -17.28
N ASN A 30 6.49 0.52 -16.10
CA ASN A 30 7.75 0.90 -15.45
C ASN A 30 8.08 0.01 -14.24
N LEU A 31 7.31 -1.07 -14.03
CA LEU A 31 7.63 -2.04 -12.99
C LEU A 31 8.92 -2.78 -13.32
N PRO A 32 9.86 -2.91 -12.37
CA PRO A 32 11.05 -3.73 -12.58
C PRO A 32 10.69 -5.19 -12.88
N GLU A 33 11.51 -5.84 -13.71
CA GLU A 33 11.31 -7.25 -14.05
C GLU A 33 11.35 -8.13 -12.80
N GLY A 34 10.40 -9.06 -12.68
CA GLY A 34 10.29 -9.97 -11.55
C GLY A 34 9.52 -9.42 -10.34
N VAL A 35 9.14 -8.13 -10.34
CA VAL A 35 8.22 -7.58 -9.34
C VAL A 35 6.79 -7.89 -9.77
N PRO A 36 5.96 -8.56 -8.95
CA PRO A 36 4.57 -8.77 -9.27
C PRO A 36 3.76 -7.50 -9.02
N ILE A 37 2.68 -7.30 -9.78
CA ILE A 37 1.79 -6.13 -9.62
C ILE A 37 1.18 -6.08 -8.21
N SER A 38 1.00 -7.23 -7.56
CA SER A 38 0.51 -7.31 -6.16
C SER A 38 1.41 -6.60 -5.16
N ASP A 39 2.69 -6.43 -5.48
CA ASP A 39 3.67 -5.81 -4.59
C ASP A 39 3.75 -4.30 -4.83
N THR A 40 2.87 -3.76 -5.69
CA THR A 40 2.75 -2.33 -5.93
C THR A 40 1.80 -1.69 -4.94
N LEU A 41 2.14 -0.49 -4.52
CA LEU A 41 1.32 0.33 -3.64
C LEU A 41 1.35 1.78 -4.09
N GLN A 42 0.28 2.49 -3.78
CA GLN A 42 0.24 3.94 -3.85
C GLN A 42 0.54 4.50 -2.46
N LEU A 43 1.53 5.39 -2.38
CA LEU A 43 1.93 6.08 -1.16
C LEU A 43 0.95 7.24 -0.85
N ASN A 44 0.99 7.73 0.38
CA ASN A 44 0.14 8.84 0.85
C ASN A 44 0.38 10.17 0.10
N ASP A 45 1.52 10.30 -0.60
CA ASP A 45 1.84 11.44 -1.45
C ASP A 45 1.33 11.28 -2.90
N GLY A 46 0.55 10.23 -3.18
CA GLY A 46 -0.01 9.91 -4.50
C GLY A 46 0.97 9.21 -5.44
N CYS A 47 2.22 8.98 -5.01
CA CYS A 47 3.24 8.35 -5.81
C CYS A 47 3.24 6.83 -5.69
N TRP A 48 3.68 6.16 -6.74
CA TRP A 48 3.70 4.70 -6.82
C TRP A 48 5.03 4.13 -6.37
N ALA A 49 4.96 3.03 -5.64
CA ALA A 49 6.11 2.30 -5.11
C ALA A 49 5.85 0.80 -5.17
N TYR A 50 6.90 0.00 -4.93
CA TYR A 50 6.81 -1.44 -4.81
C TYR A 50 7.63 -1.96 -3.63
N TYR A 51 7.23 -3.12 -3.10
CA TYR A 51 8.02 -3.84 -2.11
C TYR A 51 9.19 -4.56 -2.77
N TYR A 52 10.39 -4.27 -2.28
CA TYR A 52 11.63 -4.93 -2.63
C TYR A 52 12.13 -5.66 -1.38
N GLN A 53 12.11 -7.00 -1.40
CA GLN A 53 12.36 -7.80 -0.19
C GLN A 53 11.34 -7.46 0.93
N ILE A 54 11.53 -8.03 2.12
CA ILE A 54 10.50 -8.03 3.18
C ILE A 54 10.20 -6.60 3.69
N ASP A 55 11.16 -5.68 3.64
CA ASP A 55 11.05 -4.39 4.34
C ASP A 55 11.53 -3.15 3.54
N VAL A 56 11.90 -3.29 2.26
CA VAL A 56 12.34 -2.13 1.46
C VAL A 56 11.21 -1.69 0.53
N ILE A 57 10.83 -0.41 0.59
CA ILE A 57 9.87 0.18 -0.34
C ILE A 57 10.67 1.06 -1.30
N LEU A 58 10.59 0.75 -2.59
CA LEU A 58 11.27 1.51 -3.65
C LEU A 58 10.26 2.24 -4.52
N SER A 59 10.57 3.47 -4.92
CA SER A 59 9.70 4.23 -5.82
C SER A 59 9.71 3.62 -7.22
N ILE A 60 8.56 3.66 -7.88
CA ILE A 60 8.48 3.34 -9.31
C ILE A 60 8.82 4.62 -10.07
N GLU A 61 9.91 4.55 -10.84
CA GLU A 61 10.44 5.67 -11.59
C GLU A 61 10.12 5.53 -13.07
N GLY A 62 9.82 6.66 -13.72
CA GLY A 62 9.67 6.73 -15.16
C GLY A 62 11.02 6.70 -15.89
N PRO A 63 10.99 6.78 -17.24
CA PRO A 63 12.19 6.64 -18.08
C PRO A 63 13.30 7.67 -17.82
N SER A 64 12.97 8.81 -17.19
CA SER A 64 13.94 9.86 -16.83
C SER A 64 14.26 9.91 -15.33
N GLY A 65 13.93 8.85 -14.57
CA GLY A 65 14.21 8.74 -13.13
C GLY A 65 13.26 9.55 -12.23
N GLN A 66 12.19 10.14 -12.79
CA GLN A 66 11.17 10.83 -12.00
C GLN A 66 10.19 9.83 -11.38
N ARG A 67 9.72 10.11 -10.17
CA ARG A 67 8.67 9.32 -9.52
C ARG A 67 7.37 9.42 -10.33
N ILE A 68 6.66 8.29 -10.46
CA ILE A 68 5.34 8.24 -11.09
C ILE A 68 4.29 8.48 -10.01
N CYS A 69 3.50 9.55 -10.16
CA CYS A 69 2.44 9.94 -9.21
C CYS A 69 1.15 10.27 -9.95
N THR A 70 0.00 10.11 -9.29
CA THR A 70 -1.34 10.34 -9.86
C THR A 70 -2.18 11.23 -8.96
#